data_AF-A0A1R1DCY3-F1
#
_entry.id   AF-A0A1R1DCY3-F1
#
_cell.length_a   1.000
_cell.length_b   1.000
_cell.length_c   1.000
_cell.angle_alpha   90.00
_cell.angle_beta   90.00
_cell.angle_gamma   90.00
#
_symmetry.space_group_name_H-M   'P 1'
#
loop_
_entity.id
_entity.type
_entity.pdbx_description
1 polymer ?
#
loop_
_entity_poly.entity_id
_entity_poly.type
_entity_poly.pdbx_seq_one_letter_code
_entity_poly.pdbx_strand_id
1 'polypeptide(L)' 'MTNLDKTESEEDKLINEKINLAKKLGIWKSFNPIEGYETKKDFKRIEEIDKRLAEITNG' A
#
# COMPACT_ATOMS: atom_id res chain seq x y z
N MET A 1 -29.17 1.32 -1.70
CA MET A 1 -27.94 0.90 -2.41
C MET A 1 -27.56 2.01 -3.37
N THR A 2 -26.63 2.89 -3.00
CA THR A 2 -26.07 3.86 -3.95
C THR A 2 -24.81 3.25 -4.53
N ASN A 3 -24.93 2.77 -5.77
CA ASN A 3 -23.78 2.45 -6.61
C ASN A 3 -23.02 3.76 -6.85
N LEU A 4 -21.96 4.01 -6.07
CA LEU A 4 -20.97 5.00 -6.44
C LEU A 4 -19.96 4.32 -7.35
N ASP A 5 -20.08 4.57 -8.66
CA ASP A 5 -18.92 4.64 -9.54
C ASP A 5 -18.00 5.76 -9.01
N LYS A 6 -17.32 5.51 -7.89
CA LYS A 6 -16.18 6.32 -7.47
C LYS A 6 -15.06 5.90 -8.40
N THR A 7 -14.71 6.74 -9.37
CA THR A 7 -13.34 6.77 -9.86
C THR A 7 -12.44 6.90 -8.63
N GLU A 8 -11.87 5.78 -8.19
CA GLU A 8 -10.96 5.75 -7.04
C GLU A 8 -9.86 6.79 -7.27
N SER A 9 -9.65 7.66 -6.28
CA SER A 9 -8.59 8.65 -6.31
C SER A 9 -7.22 7.97 -6.44
N GLU A 10 -6.20 8.70 -6.88
CA GLU A 10 -4.82 8.17 -6.88
C GLU A 10 -4.43 7.71 -5.46
N GLU A 11 -4.81 8.47 -4.43
CA GLU A 11 -4.59 8.15 -3.02
C GLU A 11 -5.25 6.81 -2.63
N ASP A 12 -6.54 6.63 -2.95
CA ASP A 12 -7.27 5.38 -2.63
C ASP A 12 -6.59 4.16 -3.26
N LYS A 13 -6.15 4.29 -4.52
CA LYS A 13 -5.45 3.23 -5.25
C LYS A 13 -4.12 2.88 -4.59
N LEU A 14 -3.35 3.90 -4.21
CA LEU A 14 -2.06 3.72 -3.53
C LEU A 14 -2.22 3.07 -2.15
N ILE A 15 -3.21 3.49 -1.36
CA ILE A 15 -3.52 2.89 -0.05
C ILE A 15 -3.91 1.41 -0.23
N ASN A 16 -4.78 1.10 -1.18
CA ASN A 16 -5.21 -0.26 -1.47
C ASN A 16 -4.03 -1.14 -1.93
N GLU A 17 -3.16 -0.62 -2.80
CA GLU A 17 -1.95 -1.31 -3.24
C GLU A 17 -1.01 -1.60 -2.05
N LYS A 18 -0.73 -0.60 -1.22
CA LYS A 18 0.11 -0.74 -0.02
C LYS A 18 -0.42 -1.82 0.92
N ILE A 19 -1.73 -1.83 1.20
CA ILE A 19 -2.35 -2.82 2.07
C ILE A 19 -2.19 -4.24 1.50
N ASN A 20 -2.36 -4.41 0.19
CA ASN A 20 -2.23 -5.71 -0.45
C ASN A 20 -0.78 -6.22 -0.42
N LEU A 21 0.20 -5.34 -0.68
CA LEU A 21 1.62 -5.67 -0.56
C LEU A 21 1.99 -6.03 0.88
N ALA A 22 1.53 -5.24 1.86
CA ALA A 22 1.79 -5.48 3.27
C ALA A 22 1.20 -6.83 3.75
N LYS A 23 -0.01 -7.18 3.29
CA LYS A 23 -0.62 -8.51 3.54
C LYS A 23 0.22 -9.63 2.93
N LYS A 24 0.65 -9.47 1.68
CA LYS A 24 1.48 -10.47 0.96
C LYS A 24 2.81 -10.72 1.67
N LEU A 25 3.39 -9.67 2.25
CA LEU A 25 4.64 -9.77 3.01
C LEU A 25 4.46 -10.25 4.45
N GLY A 26 3.22 -10.35 4.96
CA GLY A 26 2.94 -10.74 6.34
C GLY A 26 3.22 -9.63 7.36
N ILE A 27 3.25 -8.37 6.93
CA ILE A 27 3.51 -7.20 7.79
C ILE A 27 2.25 -6.36 8.06
N TRP A 28 1.06 -6.92 7.78
CA TRP A 28 -0.22 -6.24 7.98
C TRP A 28 -1.05 -6.90 9.08
N LYS A 29 -1.45 -6.10 10.09
CA LYS A 29 -2.17 -6.49 11.32
C LYS A 29 -1.41 -7.45 12.22
N SER A 30 -1.14 -8.66 11.75
CA SER A 30 -0.31 -9.64 12.44
C SER A 30 1.09 -9.54 11.85
N PHE A 31 2.08 -9.24 12.69
CA PHE A 31 3.47 -9.19 12.25
C PHE A 31 4.05 -10.60 12.17
N ASN A 32 3.81 -11.26 11.03
CA ASN A 32 4.35 -12.58 10.69
C ASN A 32 5.03 -12.50 9.31
N PRO A 33 6.13 -11.74 9.21
CA PRO A 33 6.76 -11.46 7.92
C PRO A 33 7.31 -12.72 7.26
N ILE A 34 7.22 -12.79 5.94
CA ILE A 34 7.96 -13.80 5.18
C ILE A 34 9.47 -13.56 5.29
N GLU A 35 10.27 -14.63 5.21
CA GLU A 35 11.72 -14.52 5.33
C GLU A 35 12.31 -13.57 4.27
N GLY A 36 13.13 -12.63 4.74
CA GLY A 36 13.79 -11.63 3.91
C GLY A 36 12.85 -10.62 3.24
N TYR A 37 11.64 -10.38 3.78
CA TYR A 37 10.63 -9.47 3.21
C TYR A 37 11.20 -8.09 2.83
N GLU A 38 12.11 -7.54 3.63
CA GLU A 38 12.75 -6.21 3.42
C GLU A 38 13.52 -6.12 2.10
N THR A 39 14.00 -7.25 1.57
CA THR A 39 14.72 -7.29 0.29
C THR A 39 13.80 -7.50 -0.92
N LYS A 40 12.53 -7.84 -0.68
CA LYS A 40 11.57 -8.15 -1.75
C LYS A 40 11.16 -6.87 -2.48
N LYS A 41 10.91 -6.99 -3.78
CA LYS A 41 10.40 -5.89 -4.62
C LYS A 41 9.11 -5.28 -4.06
N ASP A 42 8.25 -6.10 -3.46
CA ASP A 42 7.01 -5.66 -2.83
C ASP A 42 7.25 -4.67 -1.69
N PHE A 43 8.33 -4.84 -0.91
CA PHE A 43 8.66 -3.93 0.18
C PHE A 43 9.17 -2.59 -0.36
N LYS A 44 10.04 -2.62 -1.37
CA LYS A 44 10.49 -1.40 -2.09
C LYS A 44 9.30 -0.62 -2.67
N ARG A 45 8.32 -1.34 -3.21
CA ARG A 45 7.10 -0.72 -3.73
C ARG A 45 6.27 -0.04 -2.64
N ILE A 46 6.20 -0.62 -1.43
CA ILE A 46 5.57 0.03 -0.27
C ILE A 46 6.29 1.36 0.05
N GLU A 47 7.63 1.38 0.04
CA GLU A 47 8.39 2.62 0.29
C GLU A 47 8.16 3.70 -0.76
N GLU A 48 8.04 3.32 -2.04
CA GLU A 48 7.68 4.24 -3.12
C GLU A 48 6.27 4.81 -2.94
N ILE A 49 5.31 3.96 -2.58
CA ILE A 49 3.94 4.38 -2.29
C ILE A 49 3.92 5.37 -1.12
N ASP A 50 4.69 5.12 -0.07
CA ASP A 50 4.75 6.00 1.10
C ASP A 50 5.30 7.39 0.77
N LYS A 51 6.31 7.46 -0.10
CA LYS A 51 6.80 8.75 -0.64
C LYS A 51 5.70 9.45 -1.43
N ARG A 52 5.01 8.74 -2.31
CA ARG A 52 3.97 9.33 -3.16
C ARG A 52 2.77 9.83 -2.34
N LEU A 53 2.34 9.08 -1.33
CA LEU A 53 1.29 9.50 -0.41
C LEU A 53 1.71 10.72 0.41
N ALA A 54 2.98 10.80 0.81
CA ALA A 54 3.51 11.99 1.50
C ALA A 54 3.53 13.23 0.59
N GLU A 55 3.84 13.07 -0.71
CA GLU A 55 3.75 14.15 -1.70
C GLU A 55 2.30 14.63 -1.87
N ILE A 56 1.34 13.71 -1.98
CA ILE A 56 -0.09 14.04 -2.11
C ILE A 56 -0.61 14.78 -0.86
N THR A 57 -0.16 14.38 0.33
CA THR A 57 -0.63 14.96 1.60
C THR A 57 -0.05 16.35 1.87
N ASN A 58 1.19 16.60 1.46
CA ASN A 58 1.90 17.86 1.72
C ASN A 58 1.88 18.84 0.54
N GLY A 59 1.28 18.45 -0.58
CA GLY A 59 1.22 19.21 -1.84
C GLY A 59 -0.03 20.06 -2.00
#